data_AF-A0A258ND05-F1
#
_entry.id   AF-A0A258ND05-F1
#
_cell.length_a   1.000
_cell.length_b   1.000
_cell.length_c   1.000
_cell.angle_alpha   90.00
_cell.angle_beta   90.00
_cell.angle_gamma   90.00
#
_symmetry.space_group_name_H-M   'P 1'
#
loop_
_entity.id
_entity.type
_entity.pdbx_description
1 polymer ?
#
loop_
_entity_poly.entity_id
_entity_poly.type
_entity_poly.pdbx_seq_one_letter_code
_entity_poly.pdbx_strand_id
1 'polypeptide(L)'
;MPSDQEILRALFETALAAAVPEGKFDGRLPEPPKGRTIVIGAGKASARMARAFEDAWQKPCEGLIVTRYGHGCETRQIEIVEASHPVPDAAGLKAAQRILELARSAGPDDLVICLMSGGASSLLTLPAEGMTLEDKQALNKALLKSGAPIGIMNQVRKSMSAIKGGRLAAAIAPARCV
;
A
#
# COMPACT_ATOMS: atom_id res chain seq x y z
N MET A 1 13.53 -12.90 40.84
CA MET A 1 14.09 -12.56 39.51
C MET A 1 13.10 -13.04 38.47
N PRO A 2 12.81 -12.27 37.41
CA PRO A 2 11.94 -12.74 36.35
C PRO A 2 12.51 -14.01 35.73
N SER A 3 11.63 -14.95 35.38
CA SER A 3 11.97 -16.15 34.62
C SER A 3 12.37 -15.80 33.18
N ASP A 4 13.12 -16.69 32.53
CA ASP A 4 13.50 -16.52 31.12
C ASP A 4 12.29 -16.33 30.21
N GLN A 5 11.18 -17.03 30.50
CA GLN A 5 9.93 -16.89 29.74
C GLN A 5 9.35 -15.47 29.86
N GLU A 6 9.35 -14.88 31.07
CA GLU A 6 8.87 -13.52 31.30
C GLU A 6 9.75 -12.51 30.55
N ILE A 7 11.06 -12.71 30.56
CA ILE A 7 12.00 -11.86 29.83
C ILE A 7 11.75 -11.95 28.31
N LEU A 8 11.69 -13.16 27.75
CA LEU A 8 11.49 -13.37 26.31
C LEU A 8 10.14 -12.83 25.84
N ARG A 9 9.09 -13.00 26.64
CA ARG A 9 7.77 -12.44 26.32
C ARG A 9 7.78 -10.92 26.35
N ALA A 10 8.40 -10.31 27.35
CA ALA A 10 8.52 -8.85 27.41
C ALA A 10 9.26 -8.28 26.19
N LEU A 11 10.34 -8.94 25.75
CA LEU A 11 11.07 -8.56 24.53
C LEU A 11 10.20 -8.68 23.28
N PHE A 12 9.46 -9.79 23.13
CA PHE A 12 8.54 -9.98 22.02
C PHE A 12 7.44 -8.91 21.97
N GLU A 13 6.75 -8.66 23.08
CA GLU A 13 5.67 -7.68 23.15
C GLU A 13 6.19 -6.27 22.87
N THR A 14 7.38 -5.93 23.39
CA THR A 14 8.01 -4.63 23.13
C THR A 14 8.34 -4.46 21.63
N ALA A 15 8.92 -5.49 21.01
CA ALA A 15 9.22 -5.46 19.58
C ALA A 15 7.95 -5.39 18.72
N LEU A 16 6.90 -6.12 19.09
CA LEU A 16 5.62 -6.09 18.42
C LEU A 16 4.96 -4.71 18.55
N ALA A 17 4.89 -4.16 19.75
CA ALA A 17 4.36 -2.81 20.02
C ALA A 17 5.15 -1.72 19.28
N ALA A 18 6.44 -1.93 19.01
CA ALA A 18 7.23 -1.03 18.19
C ALA A 18 6.87 -1.09 16.69
N ALA A 19 6.34 -2.22 16.21
CA ALA A 19 6.09 -2.47 14.79
C ALA A 19 4.61 -2.31 14.35
N VAL A 20 3.66 -2.25 15.28
CA VAL A 20 2.24 -1.99 14.94
C VAL A 20 2.04 -0.54 14.47
N PRO A 21 1.09 -0.25 13.56
CA PRO A 21 0.90 1.10 13.02
C PRO A 21 0.38 2.15 14.02
N GLU A 22 -0.36 1.72 15.04
CA GLU A 22 -1.03 2.62 15.98
C GLU A 22 -0.02 3.48 16.76
N GLY A 23 -0.29 4.79 16.84
CA GLY A 23 0.59 5.77 17.49
C GLY A 23 1.93 6.01 16.78
N LYS A 24 2.18 5.41 15.61
CA LYS A 24 3.46 5.57 14.89
C LYS A 24 3.52 6.78 13.98
N PHE A 25 2.40 7.48 13.79
CA PHE A 25 2.32 8.71 13.00
C PHE A 25 2.57 9.98 13.84
N ASP A 26 2.48 9.88 15.17
CA ASP A 26 2.61 11.01 16.09
C ASP A 26 3.94 11.75 15.90
N GLY A 27 3.85 13.04 15.60
CA GLY A 27 5.01 13.91 15.34
C GLY A 27 5.79 13.60 14.06
N ARG A 28 5.30 12.71 13.19
CA ARG A 28 5.96 12.32 11.93
C ARG A 28 5.19 12.73 10.68
N LEU A 29 3.94 13.14 10.85
CA LEU A 29 3.09 13.57 9.75
C LEU A 29 3.53 14.95 9.22
N PRO A 30 3.44 15.17 7.89
CA PRO A 30 3.69 16.48 7.31
C PRO A 30 2.60 17.48 7.73
N GLU A 31 2.89 18.77 7.54
CA GLU A 31 1.85 19.79 7.64
C GLU A 31 0.75 19.58 6.60
N PRO A 32 -0.52 19.92 6.91
CA PRO A 32 -1.61 19.84 5.95
C PRO A 32 -1.34 20.69 4.70
N PRO A 33 -1.75 20.19 3.53
CA PRO A 33 -1.72 20.97 2.30
C PRO A 33 -2.72 22.12 2.33
N LYS A 34 -2.61 23.04 1.35
CA LYS A 34 -3.67 24.02 1.05
C LYS A 34 -4.87 23.36 0.38
N GLY A 35 -4.60 22.35 -0.46
CA GLY A 35 -5.59 21.54 -1.15
C GLY A 35 -6.01 20.32 -0.35
N ARG A 36 -6.23 19.21 -1.05
CA ARG A 36 -6.74 17.95 -0.52
C ARG A 36 -5.62 17.10 0.07
N THR A 37 -5.97 16.30 1.07
CA THR A 37 -5.13 15.19 1.53
C THR A 37 -5.68 13.90 0.95
N ILE A 38 -4.95 13.29 0.02
CA ILE A 38 -5.33 12.06 -0.66
C ILE A 38 -4.50 10.91 -0.09
N VAL A 39 -5.14 9.89 0.44
CA VAL A 39 -4.48 8.73 1.03
C VAL A 39 -4.64 7.53 0.11
N ILE A 40 -3.53 7.04 -0.43
CA ILE A 40 -3.51 5.84 -1.27
C ILE A 40 -2.57 4.81 -0.68
N GLY A 41 -2.78 3.53 -1.00
CA GLY A 41 -1.83 2.52 -0.55
C GLY A 41 -2.31 1.10 -0.71
N ALA A 42 -1.40 0.17 -0.44
CA ALA A 42 -1.72 -1.24 -0.40
C ALA A 42 -0.77 -2.03 0.49
N GLY A 43 -1.25 -3.17 0.97
CA GLY A 43 -0.44 -4.15 1.69
C GLY A 43 -1.23 -4.87 2.79
N LYS A 44 -0.56 -5.79 3.49
CA LYS A 44 -1.21 -6.61 4.54
C LYS A 44 -1.62 -5.80 5.77
N ALA A 45 -0.90 -4.71 6.05
CA ALA A 45 -1.15 -3.84 7.20
C ALA A 45 -1.79 -2.51 6.82
N SER A 46 -2.05 -2.26 5.52
CA SER A 46 -2.43 -0.94 5.01
C SER A 46 -3.76 -0.45 5.59
N ALA A 47 -4.74 -1.34 5.81
CA ALA A 47 -6.02 -0.97 6.42
C ALA A 47 -5.83 -0.43 7.85
N ARG A 48 -5.06 -1.14 8.69
CA ARG A 48 -4.71 -0.66 10.04
C ARG A 48 -3.87 0.61 10.01
N MET A 49 -2.95 0.74 9.04
CA MET A 49 -2.21 1.98 8.83
C MET A 49 -3.15 3.15 8.47
N ALA A 50 -4.18 2.92 7.67
CA ALA A 50 -5.15 3.95 7.29
C ALA A 50 -5.96 4.43 8.48
N ARG A 51 -6.45 3.50 9.32
CA ARG A 51 -7.13 3.85 10.57
C ARG A 51 -6.23 4.63 11.52
N ALA A 52 -5.01 4.14 11.76
CA ALA A 52 -4.04 4.85 12.60
C ALA A 52 -3.65 6.22 12.03
N PHE A 53 -3.60 6.35 10.70
CA PHE A 53 -3.38 7.63 10.03
C PHE A 53 -4.55 8.59 10.32
N GLU A 54 -5.80 8.16 10.15
CA GLU A 54 -6.95 9.03 10.43
C GLU A 54 -7.00 9.49 11.90
N ASP A 55 -6.62 8.62 12.84
CA ASP A 55 -6.59 8.92 14.28
C ASP A 55 -5.56 10.00 14.61
N ALA A 56 -4.42 10.00 13.90
CA ALA A 56 -3.37 11.00 14.04
C ALA A 56 -3.60 12.27 13.19
N TRP A 57 -4.22 12.14 12.01
CA TRP A 57 -4.40 13.24 11.07
C TRP A 57 -5.48 14.24 11.52
N GLN A 58 -6.60 13.72 12.05
CA GLN A 58 -7.73 14.49 12.59
C GLN A 58 -8.23 15.66 11.72
N LYS A 59 -8.03 15.56 10.40
CA LYS A 59 -8.39 16.56 9.40
C LYS A 59 -9.11 15.87 8.22
N PRO A 60 -9.77 16.63 7.33
CA PRO A 60 -10.37 16.06 6.14
C PRO A 60 -9.34 15.34 5.27
N CYS A 61 -9.69 14.14 4.82
CA CYS A 61 -8.92 13.38 3.84
C CYS A 61 -9.85 12.51 3.00
N GLU A 62 -9.41 12.12 1.82
CA GLU A 62 -10.07 11.15 0.96
C GLU A 62 -9.07 10.09 0.53
N GLY A 63 -9.51 8.92 0.08
CA GLY A 63 -8.53 7.92 -0.30
C GLY A 63 -9.07 6.53 -0.56
N LEU A 64 -8.15 5.67 -1.03
CA LEU A 64 -8.41 4.26 -1.25
C LEU A 64 -7.21 3.42 -0.84
N ILE A 65 -7.47 2.41 -0.02
CA ILE A 65 -6.48 1.48 0.52
C ILE A 65 -6.86 0.05 0.14
N VAL A 66 -5.88 -0.70 -0.37
CA VAL A 66 -6.08 -2.12 -0.71
C VAL A 66 -5.42 -3.03 0.31
N THR A 67 -6.18 -3.93 0.92
CA THR A 67 -5.69 -4.97 1.84
C THR A 67 -6.12 -6.36 1.38
N ARG A 68 -5.74 -7.40 2.13
CA ARG A 68 -6.16 -8.78 1.85
C ARG A 68 -7.59 -9.04 2.34
N TYR A 69 -8.26 -10.00 1.72
CA TYR A 69 -9.56 -10.49 2.21
C TYR A 69 -9.54 -10.84 3.71
N GLY A 70 -10.58 -10.42 4.43
CA GLY A 70 -10.74 -10.60 5.88
C GLY A 70 -9.77 -9.79 6.74
N HIS A 71 -9.08 -8.79 6.16
CA HIS A 71 -8.13 -7.92 6.87
C HIS A 71 -8.47 -6.44 6.73
N GLY A 72 -9.65 -6.12 6.20
CA GLY A 72 -10.22 -4.79 6.26
C GLY A 72 -10.49 -4.35 7.70
N CYS A 73 -10.63 -3.05 7.88
CA CYS A 73 -11.15 -2.46 9.11
C CYS A 73 -11.91 -1.20 8.77
N GLU A 74 -12.85 -0.81 9.64
CA GLU A 74 -13.56 0.45 9.47
C GLU A 74 -12.62 1.65 9.64
N THR A 75 -12.81 2.61 8.74
CA THR A 75 -12.18 3.94 8.66
C THR A 75 -13.30 4.97 8.51
N ARG A 76 -13.01 6.23 8.83
CA ARG A 76 -13.98 7.32 8.81
C ARG A 76 -14.17 7.93 7.43
N GLN A 77 -13.09 8.06 6.65
CA GLN A 77 -13.06 8.80 5.40
C GLN A 77 -12.38 8.01 4.26
N ILE A 78 -11.38 7.18 4.57
CA ILE A 78 -10.64 6.41 3.58
C ILE A 78 -11.42 5.15 3.19
N GLU A 79 -11.57 4.85 1.91
CA GLU A 79 -12.19 3.59 1.47
C GLU A 79 -11.21 2.42 1.60
N ILE A 80 -11.69 1.30 2.16
CA ILE A 80 -10.93 0.04 2.23
C ILE A 80 -11.49 -0.96 1.21
N VAL A 81 -10.64 -1.40 0.30
CA VAL A 81 -10.94 -2.48 -0.66
C VAL A 81 -10.11 -3.71 -0.31
N GLU A 82 -10.74 -4.88 -0.35
CA GLU A 82 -10.05 -6.15 -0.18
C GLU A 82 -9.77 -6.82 -1.53
N ALA A 83 -8.59 -7.43 -1.66
CA ALA A 83 -8.16 -8.13 -2.87
C ALA A 83 -7.29 -9.36 -2.53
N SER A 84 -7.08 -10.20 -3.53
CA SER A 84 -6.33 -11.45 -3.35
C SER A 84 -4.82 -11.25 -3.20
N HIS A 85 -4.24 -12.04 -2.30
CA HIS A 85 -2.80 -12.21 -2.10
C HIS A 85 -2.54 -13.68 -1.71
N PRO A 86 -1.54 -14.37 -2.28
CA PRO A 86 -0.42 -13.81 -3.05
C PRO A 86 -0.65 -13.69 -4.56
N VAL A 87 -1.73 -14.29 -5.09
CA VAL A 87 -2.06 -14.24 -6.52
C VAL A 87 -3.05 -13.09 -6.77
N PRO A 88 -2.75 -12.12 -7.65
CA PRO A 88 -3.65 -11.01 -7.95
C PRO A 88 -5.01 -11.46 -8.50
N ASP A 89 -6.04 -10.66 -8.30
CA ASP A 89 -7.39 -10.88 -8.84
C ASP A 89 -7.99 -9.59 -9.45
N ALA A 90 -9.25 -9.70 -9.91
CA ALA A 90 -9.96 -8.59 -10.53
C ALA A 90 -10.26 -7.43 -9.55
N ALA A 91 -10.43 -7.71 -8.25
CA ALA A 91 -10.64 -6.68 -7.23
C ALA A 91 -9.38 -5.81 -7.09
N GLY A 92 -8.20 -6.44 -6.99
CA GLY A 92 -6.92 -5.73 -6.97
C GLY A 92 -6.64 -4.94 -8.24
N LEU A 93 -7.08 -5.44 -9.41
CA LEU A 93 -7.00 -4.71 -10.68
C LEU A 93 -7.83 -3.43 -10.67
N LYS A 94 -9.11 -3.54 -10.32
CA LYS A 94 -10.04 -2.40 -10.27
C LYS A 94 -9.58 -1.36 -9.24
N ALA A 95 -9.14 -1.81 -8.07
CA ALA A 95 -8.61 -0.92 -7.04
C ALA A 95 -7.34 -0.20 -7.49
N ALA A 96 -6.44 -0.88 -8.20
CA ALA A 96 -5.24 -0.27 -8.76
C ALA A 96 -5.55 0.77 -9.86
N GLN A 97 -6.59 0.56 -10.68
CA GLN A 97 -7.08 1.56 -11.65
C GLN A 97 -7.57 2.81 -10.92
N ARG A 98 -8.42 2.65 -9.91
CA ARG A 98 -8.96 3.76 -9.10
C ARG A 98 -7.88 4.53 -8.35
N ILE A 99 -6.88 3.84 -7.78
CA ILE A 99 -5.71 4.49 -7.16
C ILE A 99 -4.94 5.31 -8.18
N LEU A 100 -4.74 4.79 -9.40
CA LEU A 100 -4.03 5.55 -10.44
C LEU A 100 -4.82 6.79 -10.88
N GLU A 101 -6.14 6.69 -10.97
CA GLU A 101 -7.03 7.81 -11.28
C GLU A 101 -6.98 8.89 -10.18
N LEU A 102 -7.06 8.48 -8.91
CA LEU A 102 -6.90 9.39 -7.77
C LEU A 102 -5.54 10.09 -7.79
N ALA A 103 -4.46 9.34 -8.03
CA ALA A 103 -3.12 9.89 -8.15
C ALA A 103 -3.03 10.95 -9.26
N ARG A 104 -3.57 10.65 -10.45
CA ARG A 104 -3.59 11.57 -11.59
C ARG A 104 -4.44 12.82 -11.36
N SER A 105 -5.41 12.75 -10.45
CA SER A 105 -6.26 13.89 -10.11
C SER A 105 -5.60 14.87 -9.16
N ALA A 106 -4.45 14.52 -8.56
CA ALA A 106 -3.80 15.34 -7.55
C ALA A 106 -3.15 16.59 -8.16
N GLY A 107 -3.49 17.76 -7.61
CA GLY A 107 -2.95 19.05 -8.02
C GLY A 107 -1.72 19.49 -7.22
N PRO A 108 -1.04 20.59 -7.62
CA PRO A 108 0.19 21.06 -6.96
C PRO A 108 -0.01 21.50 -5.51
N ASP A 109 -1.23 21.87 -5.12
CA ASP A 109 -1.59 22.24 -3.76
C ASP A 109 -2.04 21.04 -2.91
N ASP A 110 -2.16 19.85 -3.49
CA ASP A 110 -2.58 18.62 -2.80
C ASP A 110 -1.38 17.89 -2.17
N LEU A 111 -1.68 17.07 -1.15
CA LEU A 111 -0.74 16.13 -0.54
C LEU A 111 -1.24 14.70 -0.75
N VAL A 112 -0.39 13.84 -1.29
CA VAL A 112 -0.66 12.40 -1.40
C VAL A 112 0.15 11.64 -0.36
N ILE A 113 -0.53 10.93 0.54
CA ILE A 113 0.06 10.02 1.54
C ILE A 113 0.00 8.59 1.01
N CYS A 114 1.16 7.93 0.91
CA CYS A 114 1.30 6.57 0.42
C CYS A 114 1.50 5.55 1.55
N LEU A 115 0.44 4.85 1.97
CA LEU A 115 0.49 3.83 3.02
C LEU A 115 0.83 2.45 2.46
N MET A 116 2.12 2.12 2.41
CA MET A 116 2.63 0.90 1.81
C MET A 116 3.13 -0.12 2.84
N SER A 117 2.76 -1.40 2.65
CA SER A 117 3.29 -2.50 3.46
C SER A 117 3.52 -3.76 2.61
N GLY A 118 4.04 -4.84 3.22
CA GLY A 118 4.29 -6.09 2.52
C GLY A 118 3.04 -6.64 1.83
N GLY A 119 3.20 -7.27 0.66
CA GLY A 119 2.08 -7.81 -0.13
C GLY A 119 1.49 -6.86 -1.18
N ALA A 120 1.88 -5.58 -1.19
CA ALA A 120 1.41 -4.59 -2.15
C ALA A 120 1.62 -5.01 -3.62
N SER A 121 2.65 -5.80 -3.93
CA SER A 121 2.91 -6.27 -5.29
C SER A 121 1.75 -7.04 -5.92
N SER A 122 1.02 -7.85 -5.13
CA SER A 122 -0.15 -8.59 -5.62
C SER A 122 -1.44 -7.80 -5.49
N LEU A 123 -1.57 -7.01 -4.42
CA LEU A 123 -2.77 -6.22 -4.13
C LEU A 123 -2.94 -5.02 -5.07
N LEU A 124 -1.84 -4.38 -5.47
CA LEU A 124 -1.82 -3.19 -6.32
C LEU A 124 -1.42 -3.57 -7.76
N THR A 125 -2.26 -4.39 -8.41
CA THR A 125 -1.93 -5.02 -9.70
C THR A 125 -2.56 -4.31 -10.88
N LEU A 126 -1.74 -3.53 -11.59
CA LEU A 126 -2.13 -2.93 -12.87
C LEU A 126 -1.17 -3.41 -13.99
N PRO A 127 -1.63 -4.23 -14.94
CA PRO A 127 -0.88 -4.58 -16.16
C PRO A 127 -0.41 -3.35 -16.93
N ALA A 128 0.62 -3.51 -17.77
CA ALA A 128 0.96 -2.49 -18.76
C ALA A 128 -0.10 -2.47 -19.86
N GLU A 129 -0.12 -1.41 -20.67
CA GLU A 129 -0.99 -1.34 -21.85
C GLU A 129 -0.74 -2.53 -22.79
N GLY A 130 -1.83 -3.06 -23.36
CA GLY A 130 -1.79 -4.26 -24.22
C GLY A 130 -1.64 -5.59 -23.48
N MET A 131 -1.70 -5.59 -22.14
CA MET A 131 -1.49 -6.80 -21.33
C MET A 131 -2.68 -7.06 -20.40
N THR A 132 -3.11 -8.31 -20.32
CA THR A 132 -4.23 -8.73 -19.46
C THR A 132 -3.78 -9.03 -18.02
N LEU A 133 -4.74 -9.25 -17.12
CA LEU A 133 -4.44 -9.72 -15.76
C LEU A 133 -3.86 -11.13 -15.79
N GLU A 134 -4.40 -11.97 -16.66
CA GLU A 134 -4.01 -13.35 -16.90
C GLU A 134 -2.56 -13.43 -17.39
N ASP A 135 -2.18 -12.58 -18.34
CA ASP A 135 -0.79 -12.46 -18.81
C ASP A 135 0.16 -12.14 -17.65
N LYS A 136 -0.25 -11.21 -16.77
CA LYS A 136 0.54 -10.79 -15.61
C LYS A 136 0.70 -11.92 -14.59
N GLN A 137 -0.36 -12.69 -14.35
CA GLN A 137 -0.33 -13.87 -13.49
C GLN A 137 0.59 -14.96 -14.08
N ALA A 138 0.46 -15.23 -15.38
CA ALA A 138 1.28 -16.19 -16.11
C ALA A 138 2.76 -15.82 -16.07
N LEU A 139 3.09 -14.55 -16.32
CA LEU A 139 4.45 -14.02 -16.20
C LEU A 139 5.00 -14.21 -14.78
N ASN A 140 4.25 -13.87 -13.75
CA ASN A 140 4.71 -14.03 -12.37
C ASN A 140 4.95 -15.51 -12.02
N LYS A 141 4.11 -16.42 -12.51
CA LYS A 141 4.30 -17.87 -12.34
C LYS A 141 5.56 -18.36 -13.06
N ALA A 142 5.82 -17.88 -14.28
CA ALA A 142 7.03 -18.22 -15.04
C ALA A 142 8.30 -17.70 -14.34
N LEU A 143 8.28 -16.46 -13.83
CA LEU A 143 9.39 -15.88 -13.08
C LEU A 143 9.69 -16.63 -11.78
N LEU A 144 8.67 -17.13 -11.07
CA LEU A 144 8.88 -17.95 -9.87
C LEU A 144 9.50 -19.31 -10.22
N LYS A 145 9.07 -19.91 -11.34
CA LYS A 145 9.59 -21.20 -11.81
C LYS A 145 11.03 -21.11 -12.34
N SER A 146 11.46 -19.95 -12.82
CA SER A 146 12.80 -19.79 -13.40
C SER A 146 13.93 -19.80 -12.36
N GLY A 147 13.61 -19.68 -11.06
CA GLY A 147 14.62 -19.55 -10.01
C GLY A 147 15.41 -18.24 -10.08
N ALA A 148 14.95 -17.25 -10.87
CA ALA A 148 15.64 -15.99 -11.01
C ALA A 148 15.72 -15.24 -9.66
N PRO A 149 16.82 -14.53 -9.38
CA PRO A 149 16.92 -13.72 -8.19
C PRO A 149 15.80 -12.67 -8.09
N ILE A 150 15.32 -12.38 -6.87
CA ILE A 150 14.19 -11.47 -6.65
C ILE A 150 14.39 -10.08 -7.28
N GLY A 151 15.64 -9.60 -7.34
CA GLY A 151 16.00 -8.35 -8.02
C GLY A 151 15.65 -8.38 -9.50
N ILE A 152 16.01 -9.45 -10.20
CA ILE A 152 15.72 -9.66 -11.63
C ILE A 152 14.21 -9.81 -11.86
N MET A 153 13.55 -10.63 -11.04
CA MET A 153 12.09 -10.77 -11.10
C MET A 153 11.40 -9.41 -10.93
N ASN A 154 11.88 -8.57 -10.02
CA ASN A 154 11.33 -7.23 -9.81
C ASN A 154 11.58 -6.29 -10.99
N GLN A 155 12.72 -6.37 -11.65
CA GLN A 155 12.99 -5.58 -12.86
C GLN A 155 11.97 -5.91 -13.95
N VAL A 156 11.76 -7.20 -14.26
CA VAL A 156 10.76 -7.64 -15.24
C VAL A 156 9.33 -7.27 -14.81
N ARG A 157 8.95 -7.51 -13.56
CA ARG A 157 7.59 -7.19 -13.09
C ARG A 157 7.30 -5.69 -13.11
N LYS A 158 8.32 -4.84 -12.90
CA LYS A 158 8.18 -3.38 -12.98
C LYS A 158 8.03 -2.92 -14.43
N SER A 159 8.72 -3.49 -15.41
CA SER A 159 8.53 -3.10 -16.82
C SER A 159 7.12 -3.42 -17.32
N MET A 160 6.54 -4.54 -16.87
CA MET A 160 5.20 -5.01 -17.25
C MET A 160 4.07 -4.46 -16.34
N SER A 161 4.19 -3.22 -15.87
CA SER A 161 3.19 -2.61 -14.99
C SER A 161 2.99 -1.13 -15.27
N ALA A 162 1.73 -0.70 -15.38
CA ALA A 162 1.41 0.72 -15.51
C ALA A 162 1.59 1.53 -14.21
N ILE A 163 1.64 0.87 -13.04
CA ILE A 163 1.68 1.57 -11.74
C ILE A 163 3.00 1.40 -10.96
N LYS A 164 3.71 0.29 -11.16
CA LYS A 164 4.95 0.00 -10.43
C LYS A 164 6.16 0.71 -11.06
N GLY A 165 7.29 0.68 -10.36
CA GLY A 165 8.56 1.22 -10.88
C GLY A 165 8.59 2.74 -10.94
N GLY A 166 8.02 3.41 -9.93
CA GLY A 166 7.96 4.87 -9.87
C GLY A 166 6.81 5.51 -10.65
N ARG A 167 6.06 4.73 -11.46
CA ARG A 167 4.96 5.26 -12.27
C ARG A 167 3.80 5.84 -11.46
N LEU A 168 3.47 5.23 -10.30
CA LEU A 168 2.49 5.82 -9.39
C LEU A 168 2.95 7.20 -8.89
N ALA A 169 4.20 7.31 -8.44
CA ALA A 169 4.76 8.59 -8.00
C ALA A 169 4.82 9.62 -9.14
N ALA A 170 5.15 9.19 -10.35
CA ALA A 170 5.11 10.06 -11.53
C ALA A 170 3.68 10.54 -11.85
N ALA A 171 2.66 9.70 -11.61
CA ALA A 171 1.26 10.07 -11.79
C ALA A 171 0.75 11.03 -10.70
N ILE A 172 1.38 11.07 -9.52
CA ILE A 172 1.06 12.00 -8.43
C ILE A 172 1.59 13.41 -8.73
N ALA A 173 2.71 13.53 -9.47
CA ALA A 173 3.29 14.82 -9.78
C ALA A 173 2.28 15.71 -10.55
N PRO A 174 2.15 17.00 -10.20
CA PRO A 174 3.07 17.80 -9.38
C PRO A 174 2.77 17.81 -7.87
N ALA A 175 1.76 17.08 -7.38
CA ALA A 175 1.43 17.03 -5.97
C ALA A 175 2.60 16.47 -5.14
N ARG A 176 2.69 16.89 -3.88
CA ARG A 176 3.67 16.32 -2.96
C ARG A 176 3.28 14.89 -2.60
N CYS A 177 4.20 13.95 -2.74
CA CYS A 177 4.03 12.56 -2.29
C CYS A 177 4.85 12.32 -1.02
N VAL A 178 4.26 11.67 0.00
CA VAL A 178 4.92 11.22 1.24
C VAL A 178 4.68 9.74 1.47
#